data_AF-A0A0F8ZQV5-F1
#
_entry.id   AF-A0A0F8ZQV5-F1
#
_cell.length_a   1.000
_cell.length_b   1.000
_cell.length_c   1.000
_cell.angle_alpha   90.00
_cell.angle_beta   90.00
_cell.angle_gamma   90.00
#
_symmetry.space_group_name_H-M   'P 1'
#
loop_
_entity.id
_entity.type
_entity.pdbx_description
1 polymer ?
#
loop_
_entity_poly.entity_id
_entity_poly.type
_entity_poly.pdbx_seq_one_letter_code
_entity_poly.pdbx_strand_id
1 'polypeptide(L)'
;ITHSSGIYRPFEMCLSLPGRVFQVLRHKKITVKGQDLTGQVLTRRLHGRDAQMVSHEVGHLSGILLEDIAIGEYPAYIDTASDS
;
A
#
# COMPACT_ATOMS: atom_id res chain seq x y z
N ILE A 1 9.15 7.59 -5.48
CA ILE A 1 9.72 6.29 -5.94
C ILE A 1 10.51 6.56 -7.22
N THR A 2 11.76 6.12 -7.33
CA THR A 2 12.61 6.42 -8.50
C THR A 2 12.70 5.29 -9.51
N HIS A 3 12.52 4.04 -9.06
CA HIS A 3 12.46 2.85 -9.92
C HIS A 3 11.46 1.86 -9.34
N SER A 4 10.77 1.11 -10.19
CA SER A 4 9.84 0.07 -9.76
C SER A 4 9.75 -1.05 -10.80
N SER A 5 9.49 -2.29 -10.35
CA SER A 5 9.34 -3.43 -11.26
C SER A 5 8.56 -4.60 -10.65
N GLY A 6 8.02 -5.45 -11.55
CA GLY A 6 7.20 -6.61 -11.23
C GLY A 6 5.80 -6.24 -10.74
N ILE A 7 4.87 -7.18 -10.80
CA ILE A 7 3.49 -7.01 -10.33
C ILE A 7 3.30 -7.81 -9.04
N TYR A 8 2.59 -7.21 -8.09
CA TYR A 8 2.17 -7.82 -6.84
C TYR A 8 0.72 -7.42 -6.57
N ARG A 9 -0.11 -8.35 -6.08
CA ARG A 9 -1.55 -8.15 -5.85
C ARG A 9 -1.91 -8.31 -4.37
N PRO A 10 -1.50 -7.38 -3.50
CA PRO A 10 -1.82 -7.48 -2.09
C PRO A 10 -3.25 -7.05 -1.78
N PHE A 11 -3.71 -7.49 -0.61
CA PHE A 11 -4.82 -6.85 0.10
C PHE A 11 -4.24 -5.81 1.07
N GLU A 12 -4.84 -4.62 1.07
CA GLU A 12 -4.45 -3.47 1.89
C GLU A 12 -5.64 -2.92 2.67
N MET A 13 -5.34 -2.31 3.80
CA MET A 13 -6.26 -1.52 4.60
C MET A 13 -5.60 -0.17 4.88
N CYS A 14 -6.40 0.86 5.11
CA CYS A 14 -5.90 2.19 5.47
C CYS A 14 -6.65 2.69 6.70
N LEU A 15 -5.95 3.31 7.65
CA LEU A 15 -6.59 3.91 8.82
C LEU A 15 -7.56 5.05 8.45
N SER A 16 -7.32 5.69 7.30
CA SER A 16 -8.22 6.71 6.74
C SER A 16 -9.49 6.13 6.12
N LEU A 17 -9.55 4.82 5.89
CA LEU A 17 -10.69 4.09 5.28
C LEU A 17 -11.08 2.90 6.16
N PRO A 18 -11.62 3.14 7.37
CA PRO A 18 -11.87 2.09 8.35
C PRO A 18 -12.91 1.07 7.84
N GLY A 19 -12.74 -0.20 8.22
CA GLY A 19 -13.69 -1.27 7.94
C GLY A 19 -13.68 -1.81 6.51
N ARG A 20 -12.76 -1.35 5.65
CA ARG A 20 -12.67 -1.73 4.23
C ARG A 20 -11.31 -2.37 3.94
N VAL A 21 -11.34 -3.45 3.16
CA VAL A 21 -10.16 -4.15 2.63
C VAL A 21 -10.15 -3.99 1.12
N PHE A 22 -9.02 -3.58 0.57
CA PHE A 22 -8.88 -3.32 -0.86
C PHE A 22 -7.87 -4.27 -1.48
N GLN A 23 -8.24 -4.92 -2.58
CA GLN A 23 -7.26 -5.55 -3.45
C GLN A 23 -6.70 -4.49 -4.40
N VAL A 24 -5.38 -4.35 -4.45
CA VAL A 24 -4.69 -3.35 -5.28
C VAL A 24 -3.57 -3.98 -6.10
N LEU A 25 -3.05 -3.23 -7.08
CA LEU A 25 -1.82 -3.58 -7.79
C LEU A 25 -0.64 -2.77 -7.26
N ARG A 26 0.43 -3.45 -6.86
CA ARG A 26 1.68 -2.84 -6.42
C ARG A 26 2.85 -3.36 -7.23
N HIS A 27 3.94 -2.59 -7.22
CA HIS A 27 5.20 -3.09 -7.73
C HIS A 27 5.85 -4.03 -6.72
N LYS A 28 6.31 -5.20 -7.18
CA LYS A 28 6.95 -6.19 -6.29
C LYS A 28 8.28 -5.69 -5.73
N LYS A 29 8.97 -4.81 -6.45
CA LYS A 29 10.24 -4.17 -6.05
C LYS A 29 10.18 -2.68 -6.35
N ILE A 30 10.71 -1.86 -5.44
CA ILE A 30 10.84 -0.41 -5.62
C ILE A 30 12.21 0.08 -5.16
N THR A 31 12.66 1.20 -5.71
CA THR A 31 13.71 2.04 -5.13
C THR A 31 13.11 3.37 -4.71
N VAL A 32 13.31 3.74 -3.45
CA VAL A 32 12.85 5.01 -2.88
C VAL A 32 14.05 5.86 -2.48
N LYS A 33 13.95 7.16 -2.73
CA LYS A 33 14.88 8.19 -2.26
C LYS A 33 14.11 9.12 -1.34
N GLY A 34 14.69 9.44 -0.19
CA GLY A 34 14.09 10.31 0.81
C GLY A 34 15.16 10.84 1.77
N GLN A 35 14.73 11.39 2.89
CA GLN A 35 15.61 11.87 3.96
C GLN A 35 15.25 11.17 5.27
N ASP A 36 16.23 10.96 6.13
CA ASP A 36 15.97 10.60 7.52
C ASP A 36 15.60 11.83 8.36
N LEU A 37 15.40 11.61 9.68
CA LEU A 37 15.05 12.67 10.62
C LEU A 37 16.13 13.76 10.78
N THR A 38 17.36 13.50 10.33
CA THR A 38 18.46 14.48 10.34
C THR A 38 18.58 15.25 9.02
N GLY A 39 17.74 14.93 8.02
CA GLY A 39 17.80 15.50 6.69
C GLY A 39 18.82 14.81 5.77
N GLN A 40 19.51 13.76 6.23
CA GLN A 40 20.46 13.03 5.40
C GLN A 40 19.74 12.23 4.32
N VAL A 41 20.19 12.39 3.07
CA VAL A 41 19.59 11.70 1.93
C VAL A 41 19.91 10.21 1.98
N LEU A 42 18.87 9.39 1.87
CA LEU A 42 18.97 7.94 1.81
C LEU A 42 18.29 7.40 0.56
N THR A 43 18.85 6.31 0.04
CA THR A 43 18.24 5.49 -1.00
C THR A 43 18.06 4.07 -0.47
N ARG A 44 16.88 3.49 -0.68
CA ARG A 44 16.54 2.12 -0.24
C ARG A 44 15.92 1.33 -1.38
N ARG A 45 16.35 0.09 -1.55
CA ARG A 45 15.74 -0.90 -2.43
C ARG A 45 14.87 -1.81 -1.58
N LEU A 46 13.57 -1.82 -1.86
CA LEU A 46 12.58 -2.55 -1.07
C LEU A 46 11.87 -3.57 -1.95
N HIS A 47 11.31 -4.60 -1.33
CA HIS A 47 10.59 -5.67 -2.02
C HIS A 47 9.46 -6.21 -1.16
N GLY A 48 8.51 -6.91 -1.79
CA GLY A 48 7.40 -7.57 -1.08
C GLY A 48 6.61 -6.60 -0.20
N ARG A 49 6.42 -6.96 1.08
CA ARG A 49 5.62 -6.19 2.05
C ARG A 49 6.18 -4.79 2.31
N ASP A 50 7.50 -4.62 2.34
CA ASP A 50 8.11 -3.30 2.56
C ASP A 50 7.91 -2.38 1.36
N ALA A 51 8.00 -2.93 0.14
CA ALA A 51 7.68 -2.18 -1.07
C ALA A 51 6.20 -1.78 -1.12
N GLN A 52 5.31 -2.68 -0.70
CA GLN A 52 3.88 -2.42 -0.56
C GLN A 52 3.61 -1.28 0.42
N MET A 53 4.08 -1.41 1.67
CA MET A 53 3.85 -0.42 2.73
C MET A 53 4.39 0.95 2.35
N VAL A 54 5.64 1.04 1.87
CA VAL A 54 6.20 2.34 1.46
C VAL A 54 5.45 2.92 0.25
N SER A 55 4.97 2.10 -0.68
CA SER A 55 4.14 2.59 -1.78
C SER A 55 2.79 3.14 -1.31
N HIS A 56 2.19 2.53 -0.29
CA HIS A 56 0.97 3.02 0.37
C HIS A 56 1.20 4.41 0.96
N GLU A 57 2.17 4.53 1.87
CA GLU A 57 2.43 5.79 2.58
C GLU A 57 2.88 6.91 1.64
N VAL A 58 3.69 6.60 0.62
CA VAL A 58 4.07 7.60 -0.40
C VAL A 58 2.86 8.05 -1.23
N GLY A 59 1.86 7.19 -1.45
CA GLY A 59 0.62 7.55 -2.11
C GLY A 59 -0.12 8.68 -1.39
N HIS A 60 -0.16 8.64 -0.05
CA HIS A 60 -0.76 9.70 0.76
C HIS A 60 -0.12 11.07 0.55
N LEU A 61 1.19 11.13 0.30
CA LEU A 61 1.88 12.39 -0.03
C LEU A 61 1.39 13.01 -1.35
N SER A 62 0.75 12.23 -2.21
CA SER A 62 0.15 12.66 -3.47
C SER A 62 -1.38 12.71 -3.40
N GLY A 63 -1.98 12.56 -2.21
CA GLY A 63 -3.43 12.55 -2.03
C GLY A 63 -4.14 11.31 -2.59
N ILE A 64 -3.40 10.22 -2.85
CA ILE A 64 -3.97 8.96 -3.35
C ILE A 64 -4.38 8.08 -2.16
N LEU A 65 -5.64 7.66 -2.14
CA LEU A 65 -6.19 6.66 -1.23
C LEU A 65 -6.34 5.30 -1.94
N LEU A 66 -6.65 4.25 -1.17
CA LEU A 66 -6.81 2.91 -1.74
C LEU A 66 -8.01 2.81 -2.68
N GLU A 67 -9.10 3.53 -2.38
CA GLU A 67 -10.31 3.51 -3.20
C GLU A 67 -10.11 4.11 -4.60
N ASP A 68 -9.10 4.97 -4.77
CA ASP A 68 -8.75 5.55 -6.08
C ASP A 68 -8.10 4.52 -7.02
N ILE A 69 -7.48 3.48 -6.46
CA ILE A 69 -6.63 2.52 -7.20
C ILE A 69 -7.04 1.06 -7.03
N ALA A 70 -8.11 0.80 -6.28
CA ALA A 70 -8.57 -0.53 -5.98
C ALA A 70 -9.02 -1.26 -7.25
N ILE A 71 -8.67 -2.55 -7.32
CA ILE A 71 -9.21 -3.49 -8.31
C ILE A 71 -10.28 -4.42 -7.69
N GLY A 72 -10.51 -4.28 -6.39
CA GLY A 72 -11.57 -4.95 -5.62
C GLY A 72 -11.67 -4.37 -4.22
N GLU A 73 -12.87 -4.39 -3.64
CA GLU A 73 -13.16 -3.92 -2.29
C GLU A 73 -14.01 -4.95 -1.55
N TYR A 74 -13.70 -5.16 -0.28
CA TYR A 74 -14.33 -6.15 0.59
C TYR A 74 -14.57 -5.54 1.98
N PRO A 75 -15.67 -5.90 2.67
CA PRO A 75 -15.83 -5.54 4.07
C PRO A 75 -14.75 -6.23 4.91
N ALA A 76 -14.21 -5.52 5.90
CA ALA A 76 -13.24 -6.08 6.84
C ALA A 76 -13.85 -7.11 7.83
N TYR A 77 -15.17 -7.28 7.80
CA TYR A 77 -15.92 -8.21 8.65
C TYR A 77 -16.73 -9.19 7.79
N ILE A 78 -16.55 -10.49 8.03
CA ILE A 78 -17.48 -11.53 7.62
C ILE A 78 -18.39 -11.74 8.83
N ASP A 79 -19.67 -11.48 8.68
CA ASP A 79 -20.65 -11.87 9.69
C ASP A 79 -20.75 -13.40 9.69
N THR A 80 -20.15 -14.05 10.69
CA THR A 80 -20.26 -15.50 10.88
C THR A 80 -21.64 -15.91 11.41
N ALA A 81 -22.59 -14.98 11.59
CA ALA A 81 -23.92 -15.24 12.10
C ALA A 81 -25.00 -15.44 11.02
N SER A 82 -24.68 -15.35 9.73
CA SER A 82 -25.67 -15.60 8.65
C SER A 82 -25.66 -17.01 8.07
N ASP A 83 -24.81 -17.92 8.57
CA ASP A 83 -24.75 -19.34 8.18
C ASP A 83 -25.29 -20.28 9.28
N SER A 84 -26.34 -19.87 10.00
CA SER A 84 -27.11 -20.74 10.91
C SER A 84 -28.48 -21.09 10.35
#